data_AF-A0A928Z1Y1-F1
#
_entry.id   AF-A0A928Z1Y1-F1
#
_cell.length_a   1.000
_cell.length_b   1.000
_cell.length_c   1.000
_cell.angle_alpha   90.00
_cell.angle_beta   90.00
_cell.angle_gamma   90.00
#
_symmetry.space_group_name_H-M   'P 1'
#
loop_
_entity.id
_entity.type
_entity.pdbx_description
1 polymer ?
#
loop_
_entity_poly.entity_id
_entity_poly.type
_entity_poly.pdbx_seq_one_letter_code
_entity_poly.pdbx_strand_id
1 'polypeptide(L)'
;TYSHTQQISAMWAGLNTKTPVVNGYSGSAPPEMPGTMTETLPFSGIMQWLQSFKRPPKGRFCLIAATDDPLTAVHQVETGIPIESIGSTTQYFSRDRHYTAFVIPLPIQMPRQAYAHGIRAADQPSTLTSEQSITLPVFVRNTSPMTWVQTAAQPIHLSYRWFTASGAVDKGDGLRTELPTVVAPGAAIALNASIKAPSQPGTYTLRLSLVHETVTWFMDQGAKSLDLPITVIPSSGGQSNGKPKT
;
A
#
# COMPACT_ATOMS: atom_id res chain seq x y z
N THR A 1 -13.06 -18.34 -28.16
CA THR A 1 -12.45 -17.09 -27.67
C THR A 1 -12.60 -17.06 -26.17
N TYR A 2 -11.54 -17.36 -25.41
CA TYR A 2 -11.60 -17.40 -23.95
C TYR A 2 -11.80 -15.98 -23.42
N SER A 3 -12.65 -15.80 -22.41
CA SER A 3 -12.84 -14.48 -21.81
C SER A 3 -11.56 -14.04 -21.12
N HIS A 4 -11.30 -12.73 -21.07
CA HIS A 4 -10.13 -12.12 -20.40
C HIS A 4 -9.91 -12.68 -18.98
N THR A 5 -11.00 -12.99 -18.26
CA THR A 5 -11.01 -13.54 -16.90
C THR A 5 -10.52 -14.99 -16.83
N GLN A 6 -10.71 -15.79 -17.88
CA GLN A 6 -10.29 -17.20 -17.92
C GLN A 6 -8.78 -17.35 -18.19
N GLN A 7 -8.17 -16.42 -18.93
CA GLN A 7 -6.72 -16.45 -19.22
C GLN A 7 -5.85 -16.25 -17.97
N ILE A 8 -6.33 -15.45 -17.02
CA ILE A 8 -5.64 -15.19 -15.75
C ILE A 8 -5.65 -16.43 -14.83
N SER A 9 -6.64 -17.32 -14.96
CA SER A 9 -6.81 -18.50 -14.10
C SER A 9 -5.78 -19.63 -14.35
N ALA A 10 -4.88 -19.45 -15.32
CA ALA A 10 -3.94 -20.46 -15.79
C ALA A 10 -2.54 -19.87 -16.07
N MET A 11 -2.03 -18.98 -15.21
CA MET A 11 -0.71 -18.35 -15.38
C MET A 11 0.38 -19.08 -14.60
N TRP A 12 1.53 -19.39 -15.21
CA TRP A 12 2.60 -20.24 -14.66
C TRP A 12 3.98 -19.56 -14.76
N ALA A 13 4.53 -19.07 -13.64
CA ALA A 13 5.83 -18.39 -13.58
C ALA A 13 6.96 -19.28 -13.05
N GLY A 14 7.74 -19.90 -13.94
CA GLY A 14 8.85 -20.80 -13.59
C GLY A 14 10.14 -20.12 -13.12
N LEU A 15 10.38 -20.06 -11.80
CA LEU A 15 11.69 -19.80 -11.21
C LEU A 15 12.58 -21.03 -11.40
N ASN A 16 13.10 -21.20 -12.61
CA ASN A 16 14.42 -21.80 -12.77
C ASN A 16 15.13 -21.06 -13.89
N THR A 17 16.18 -20.33 -13.51
CA THR A 17 16.84 -19.22 -14.24
C THR A 17 16.07 -17.90 -14.22
N LYS A 18 15.92 -17.32 -13.02
CA LYS A 18 15.52 -15.92 -12.75
C LYS A 18 14.15 -15.46 -13.28
N THR A 19 13.51 -16.05 -14.29
CA THR A 19 12.39 -15.43 -15.02
C THR A 19 10.98 -15.98 -14.70
N PRO A 20 9.94 -15.16 -14.48
CA PRO A 20 8.56 -15.62 -14.54
C PRO A 20 8.13 -15.80 -16.00
N VAL A 21 7.95 -17.04 -16.42
CA VAL A 21 7.20 -17.36 -17.65
C VAL A 21 5.70 -17.08 -17.38
N VAL A 22 4.87 -16.87 -18.39
CA VAL A 22 3.42 -16.97 -18.18
C VAL A 22 2.83 -17.88 -19.24
N ASN A 23 2.68 -19.16 -18.91
CA ASN A 23 1.99 -20.08 -19.80
C ASN A 23 0.52 -20.19 -19.44
N GLY A 24 -0.31 -19.33 -20.06
CA GLY A 24 -1.59 -19.82 -20.55
C GLY A 24 -1.29 -20.79 -21.69
N TYR A 25 -1.94 -21.96 -21.72
CA TYR A 25 -1.74 -22.94 -22.79
C TYR A 25 -1.71 -22.26 -24.17
N SER A 26 -0.69 -22.54 -24.99
CA SER A 26 -0.34 -21.95 -26.31
C SER A 26 0.52 -20.67 -26.34
N GLY A 27 1.64 -20.63 -25.61
CA GLY A 27 2.86 -19.93 -26.05
C GLY A 27 2.80 -18.41 -26.24
N SER A 28 1.79 -17.72 -25.72
CA SER A 28 1.62 -16.26 -25.82
C SER A 28 1.55 -15.63 -24.43
N ALA A 29 2.26 -14.52 -24.22
CA ALA A 29 2.21 -13.77 -22.97
C ALA A 29 0.77 -13.28 -22.72
N PRO A 30 0.34 -13.12 -21.46
CA PRO A 30 -0.91 -12.46 -21.13
C PRO A 30 -0.99 -11.10 -21.82
N PRO A 31 -2.19 -10.69 -22.24
CA PRO A 31 -2.41 -9.33 -22.70
C PRO A 31 -1.84 -8.33 -21.68
N GLU A 32 -1.12 -7.32 -22.17
CA GLU A 32 -0.64 -6.19 -21.38
C GLU A 32 0.44 -6.52 -20.33
N MET A 33 0.99 -7.75 -20.32
CA MET A 33 2.17 -8.07 -19.51
C MET A 33 3.41 -7.37 -20.06
N PRO A 34 4.16 -6.61 -19.25
CA PRO A 34 5.41 -6.00 -19.69
C PRO A 34 6.51 -7.07 -19.86
N GLY A 35 7.27 -6.97 -20.95
CA GLY A 35 8.43 -7.83 -21.25
C GLY A 35 8.15 -8.98 -22.22
N THR A 36 9.19 -9.77 -22.49
CA THR A 36 9.08 -11.02 -23.28
C THR A 36 8.91 -12.24 -22.36
N MET A 37 8.43 -13.38 -22.87
CA MET A 37 8.32 -14.65 -22.12
C MET A 37 9.64 -15.16 -21.53
N THR A 38 10.75 -14.55 -21.92
CA THR A 38 12.12 -14.87 -21.54
C THR A 38 12.70 -13.90 -20.51
N GLU A 39 12.06 -12.76 -20.23
CA GLU A 39 12.55 -11.72 -19.31
C GLU A 39 11.98 -11.83 -17.90
N THR A 40 12.87 -11.71 -16.90
CA THR A 40 12.50 -11.73 -15.49
C THR A 40 11.74 -10.48 -15.05
N LEU A 41 10.47 -10.61 -14.62
CA LEU A 41 9.82 -9.57 -13.82
C LEU A 41 10.06 -9.79 -12.31
N PRO A 42 10.59 -8.80 -11.57
CA PRO A 42 10.57 -8.84 -10.11
C PRO A 42 9.12 -8.77 -9.61
N PHE A 43 8.85 -9.18 -8.36
CA PHE A 43 7.51 -9.08 -7.78
C PHE A 43 6.92 -7.67 -7.87
N SER A 44 7.74 -6.62 -7.71
CA SER A 44 7.30 -5.24 -7.91
C SER A 44 6.75 -5.00 -9.32
N GLY A 45 7.36 -5.61 -10.35
CA GLY A 45 6.86 -5.61 -11.72
C GLY A 45 5.58 -6.43 -11.89
N ILE A 46 5.47 -7.57 -11.21
CA ILE A 46 4.23 -8.39 -11.18
C ILE A 46 3.09 -7.60 -10.51
N MET A 47 3.35 -6.92 -9.40
CA MET A 47 2.37 -6.08 -8.71
C MET A 47 1.98 -4.87 -9.54
N GLN A 48 2.94 -4.18 -10.15
CA GLN A 48 2.68 -3.06 -11.04
C GLN A 48 1.81 -3.49 -12.22
N TRP A 49 2.06 -4.66 -12.79
CA TRP A 49 1.23 -5.25 -13.83
C TRP A 49 -0.16 -5.65 -13.32
N LEU A 50 -0.29 -6.35 -12.19
CA LEU A 50 -1.60 -6.67 -11.60
C LEU A 50 -2.41 -5.41 -11.24
N GLN A 51 -1.74 -4.32 -10.91
CA GLN A 51 -2.34 -3.02 -10.61
C GLN A 51 -2.60 -2.16 -11.85
N SER A 52 -2.03 -2.48 -13.03
CA SER A 52 -2.31 -1.75 -14.27
C SER A 52 -3.70 -2.03 -14.81
N PHE A 53 -4.31 -3.14 -14.41
CA PHE A 53 -5.68 -3.48 -14.79
C PHE A 53 -6.67 -2.46 -14.20
N LYS A 54 -7.54 -1.89 -15.03
CA LYS A 54 -8.61 -0.97 -14.61
C LYS A 54 -9.54 -1.56 -13.54
N ARG A 55 -9.65 -2.89 -13.49
CA ARG A 55 -10.36 -3.63 -12.45
C ARG A 55 -9.42 -4.73 -11.94
N PRO A 56 -9.36 -4.97 -10.61
CA PRO A 56 -8.52 -6.03 -10.08
C PRO A 56 -8.84 -7.37 -10.75
N PRO A 57 -7.83 -8.09 -11.26
CA PRO A 57 -8.03 -9.38 -11.88
C PRO A 57 -8.58 -10.38 -10.85
N LYS A 58 -9.40 -11.33 -11.31
CA LYS A 58 -9.96 -12.43 -10.51
C LYS A 58 -9.42 -13.76 -11.02
N GLY A 59 -9.25 -14.73 -10.14
CA GLY A 59 -8.78 -16.08 -10.51
C GLY A 59 -7.62 -16.55 -9.64
N ARG A 60 -6.63 -17.20 -10.25
CA ARG A 60 -5.46 -17.73 -9.55
C ARG A 60 -4.21 -17.43 -10.37
N PHE A 61 -3.21 -16.85 -9.72
CA PHE A 61 -1.87 -16.64 -10.26
C PHE A 61 -0.96 -17.76 -9.73
N CYS A 62 -0.26 -18.49 -10.61
CA CYS A 62 0.66 -19.54 -10.18
C CYS A 62 2.12 -19.09 -10.37
N LEU A 63 2.86 -19.03 -9.28
CA LEU A 63 4.33 -19.02 -9.31
C LEU A 63 4.84 -20.45 -9.24
N ILE A 64 5.98 -20.72 -9.83
CA ILE A 64 6.65 -22.02 -9.81
C ILE A 64 8.08 -21.76 -9.41
N ALA A 65 8.67 -22.61 -8.58
CA ALA A 65 10.08 -22.57 -8.30
C ALA A 65 10.70 -23.94 -8.42
N ALA A 66 11.86 -24.03 -9.05
CA ALA A 66 12.64 -25.24 -8.99
C ALA A 66 13.41 -25.28 -7.67
N THR A 67 12.99 -26.20 -6.82
CA THR A 67 13.59 -26.44 -5.52
C THR A 67 13.24 -27.87 -5.12
N ASP A 68 14.13 -28.49 -4.35
CA ASP A 68 13.84 -29.75 -3.68
C ASP A 68 13.15 -29.53 -2.33
N ASP A 69 13.15 -28.29 -1.81
CA ASP A 69 12.52 -27.88 -0.54
C ASP A 69 11.57 -26.67 -0.72
N PRO A 70 10.26 -26.84 -0.44
CA PRO A 70 9.27 -25.76 -0.48
C PRO A 70 9.62 -24.56 0.40
N LEU A 71 10.20 -24.78 1.59
CA LEU A 71 10.54 -23.67 2.49
C LEU A 71 11.67 -22.83 1.91
N THR A 72 12.69 -23.48 1.35
CA THR A 72 13.75 -22.81 0.59
C THR A 72 13.23 -22.08 -0.64
N ALA A 73 12.25 -22.63 -1.39
CA ALA A 73 11.63 -21.85 -2.47
C ALA A 73 10.82 -20.68 -1.95
N VAL A 74 10.11 -20.81 -0.83
CA VAL A 74 9.40 -19.68 -0.21
C VAL A 74 10.40 -18.58 0.17
N HIS A 75 11.56 -18.93 0.72
CA HIS A 75 12.64 -17.98 0.99
C HIS A 75 13.28 -17.41 -0.29
N GLN A 76 13.38 -18.17 -1.39
CA GLN A 76 13.80 -17.62 -2.69
C GLN A 76 12.70 -16.75 -3.34
N VAL A 77 11.43 -16.98 -2.99
CA VAL A 77 10.25 -16.18 -3.34
C VAL A 77 10.13 -14.92 -2.44
N GLU A 78 11.09 -14.65 -1.54
CA GLU A 78 11.30 -13.35 -0.85
C GLU A 78 11.55 -12.17 -1.80
N THR A 79 11.32 -12.35 -3.10
CA THR A 79 11.16 -11.28 -4.07
C THR A 79 9.89 -10.45 -3.84
N GLY A 80 8.93 -10.89 -3.01
CA GLY A 80 7.94 -9.99 -2.40
C GLY A 80 6.49 -10.50 -2.34
N ILE A 81 6.17 -11.71 -2.81
CA ILE A 81 4.82 -12.27 -2.61
C ILE A 81 4.63 -12.59 -1.13
N PRO A 82 3.56 -12.09 -0.50
CA PRO A 82 3.25 -12.45 0.87
C PRO A 82 3.01 -13.95 1.01
N ILE A 83 3.68 -14.62 1.94
CA ILE A 83 3.45 -16.06 2.20
C ILE A 83 1.98 -16.32 2.53
N GLU A 84 1.34 -15.45 3.31
CA GLU A 84 -0.08 -15.55 3.66
C GLU A 84 -1.04 -15.31 2.49
N SER A 85 -0.55 -14.79 1.36
CA SER A 85 -1.33 -14.70 0.12
C SER A 85 -1.30 -16.00 -0.68
N ILE A 86 -0.47 -16.99 -0.32
CA ILE A 86 -0.39 -18.27 -1.01
C ILE A 86 -1.56 -19.13 -0.56
N GLY A 87 -2.50 -19.41 -1.47
CA GLY A 87 -3.69 -20.22 -1.18
C GLY A 87 -3.40 -21.73 -1.15
N SER A 88 -2.46 -22.21 -1.97
CA SER A 88 -2.01 -23.60 -1.94
C SER A 88 -0.64 -23.77 -2.58
N THR A 89 0.05 -24.85 -2.22
CA THR A 89 1.32 -25.22 -2.83
C THR A 89 1.23 -26.65 -3.39
N THR A 90 1.69 -26.85 -4.62
CA THR A 90 1.71 -28.17 -5.27
C THR A 90 3.13 -28.49 -5.76
N GLN A 91 3.67 -29.63 -5.34
CA GLN A 91 4.96 -30.10 -5.83
C GLN A 91 4.77 -31.00 -7.05
N TYR A 92 5.70 -30.91 -8.00
CA TYR A 92 5.72 -31.79 -9.17
C TYR A 92 7.14 -32.04 -9.66
N PHE A 93 7.30 -33.17 -10.34
CA PHE A 93 8.59 -33.72 -10.74
C PHE A 93 8.63 -33.75 -12.27
N SER A 94 9.72 -33.25 -12.86
CA SER A 94 9.96 -33.37 -14.30
C SER A 94 11.42 -33.70 -14.57
N ARG A 95 11.64 -34.89 -15.16
CA ARG A 95 12.97 -35.49 -15.33
C ARG A 95 13.70 -35.56 -13.98
N ASP A 96 14.76 -34.77 -13.83
CA ASP A 96 15.66 -34.72 -12.67
C ASP A 96 15.50 -33.44 -11.83
N ARG A 97 14.37 -32.73 -11.97
CA ARG A 97 14.13 -31.47 -11.25
C ARG A 97 12.81 -31.49 -10.50
N HIS A 98 12.85 -31.05 -9.26
CA HIS A 98 11.68 -30.80 -8.44
C HIS A 98 11.22 -29.36 -8.63
N TYR A 99 9.91 -29.20 -8.72
CA TYR A 99 9.26 -27.91 -8.83
C TYR A 99 8.18 -27.78 -7.76
N THR A 100 8.05 -26.57 -7.24
CA THR A 100 7.03 -26.16 -6.29
C THR A 100 6.19 -25.06 -6.93
N ALA A 101 4.91 -25.34 -7.20
CA ALA A 101 3.93 -24.35 -7.64
C ALA A 101 3.24 -23.70 -6.42
N PHE A 102 3.29 -22.37 -6.33
CA PHE A 102 2.54 -21.54 -5.38
C PHE A 102 1.34 -20.92 -6.09
N VAL A 103 0.14 -21.33 -5.68
CA VAL A 103 -1.11 -20.86 -6.24
C VAL A 103 -1.67 -19.75 -5.37
N ILE A 104 -1.77 -18.55 -5.93
CA ILE A 104 -2.16 -17.32 -5.25
C ILE A 104 -3.55 -16.90 -5.78
N PRO A 105 -4.59 -16.81 -4.93
CA PRO A 105 -5.88 -16.27 -5.35
C PRO A 105 -5.74 -14.79 -5.72
N LEU A 106 -6.49 -14.39 -6.75
CA LEU A 106 -6.59 -12.99 -7.18
C LEU A 106 -7.95 -12.38 -6.81
N PRO A 107 -7.98 -11.12 -6.32
CA PRO A 107 -6.81 -10.23 -6.13
C PRO A 107 -5.89 -10.72 -5.00
N ILE A 108 -4.59 -10.46 -5.13
CA ILE A 108 -3.61 -10.86 -4.10
C ILE A 108 -3.99 -10.15 -2.81
N GLN A 109 -4.27 -10.93 -1.77
CA GLN A 109 -4.50 -10.38 -0.45
C GLN A 109 -3.15 -9.95 0.12
N MET A 110 -2.94 -8.64 0.22
CA MET A 110 -1.73 -8.12 0.84
C MET A 110 -1.76 -8.37 2.35
N PRO A 111 -0.61 -8.72 2.94
CA PRO A 111 -0.51 -9.08 4.31
C PRO A 111 -0.58 -7.81 5.14
N ARG A 112 -0.97 -7.95 6.40
CA ARG A 112 -0.91 -6.81 7.33
C ARG A 112 0.47 -6.16 7.35
N GLN A 113 1.52 -6.99 7.27
CA GLN A 113 2.91 -6.54 7.26
C GLN A 113 3.30 -5.70 6.04
N ALA A 114 2.63 -5.83 4.88
CA ALA A 114 2.87 -5.01 3.69
C ALA A 114 2.54 -3.53 3.94
N TYR A 115 1.68 -3.29 4.94
CA TYR A 115 1.25 -1.97 5.36
C TYR A 115 2.04 -1.46 6.58
N ALA A 116 3.19 -2.04 6.91
CA ALA A 116 4.00 -1.56 8.02
C ALA A 116 4.79 -0.29 7.63
N HIS A 117 4.57 0.80 8.36
CA HIS A 117 5.33 2.06 8.22
C HIS A 117 5.82 2.56 9.58
N GLY A 118 6.79 3.48 9.54
CA GLY A 118 7.14 4.33 10.67
C GLY A 118 7.07 5.80 10.27
N ILE A 119 6.39 6.62 11.06
CA ILE A 119 6.26 8.06 10.81
C ILE A 119 6.81 8.83 12.01
N ARG A 120 7.58 9.89 11.73
CA ARG A 120 8.08 10.85 12.73
C ARG A 120 7.91 12.27 12.20
N ALA A 121 7.46 13.20 13.01
CA ALA A 121 7.45 14.61 12.69
C ALA A 121 8.74 15.28 13.19
N ALA A 122 9.27 16.24 12.42
CA ALA A 122 10.42 17.04 12.84
C ALA A 122 10.03 17.98 13.99
N ASP A 123 8.96 18.74 13.80
CA ASP A 123 8.39 19.68 14.78
C ASP A 123 6.92 19.35 15.02
N GLN A 124 6.54 19.05 16.27
CA GLN A 124 5.18 18.65 16.61
C GLN A 124 4.39 19.86 17.14
N PRO A 125 3.38 20.36 16.42
CA PRO A 125 2.54 21.42 16.96
C PRO A 125 1.78 20.90 18.18
N SER A 126 1.59 21.73 19.20
CA SER A 126 0.70 21.45 20.33
C SER A 126 -0.62 22.21 20.23
N THR A 127 -0.67 23.25 19.40
CA THR A 127 -1.83 24.15 19.29
C THR A 127 -1.99 24.63 17.85
N LEU A 128 -3.23 24.64 17.37
CA LEU A 128 -3.62 25.21 16.08
C LEU A 128 -4.86 26.09 16.26
N THR A 129 -5.06 27.02 15.34
CA THR A 129 -6.29 27.79 15.24
C THR A 129 -7.32 27.02 14.43
N SER A 130 -8.61 27.20 14.71
CA SER A 130 -9.71 26.65 13.90
C SER A 130 -9.48 26.90 12.42
N GLU A 131 -9.68 25.87 11.60
CA GLU A 131 -9.48 25.88 10.14
C GLU A 131 -8.06 26.24 9.65
N GLN A 132 -7.08 26.37 10.55
CA GLN A 132 -5.70 26.68 10.18
C GLN A 132 -5.10 25.55 9.33
N SER A 133 -4.51 25.93 8.19
CA SER A 133 -3.68 25.04 7.39
C SER A 133 -2.21 25.21 7.75
N ILE A 134 -1.52 24.11 7.96
CA ILE A 134 -0.07 24.07 8.19
C ILE A 134 0.60 23.06 7.27
N THR A 135 1.91 23.25 7.09
CA THR A 135 2.80 22.25 6.54
C THR A 135 3.59 21.62 7.68
N LEU A 136 3.48 20.30 7.84
CA LEU A 136 4.17 19.53 8.87
C LEU A 136 5.28 18.69 8.23
N PRO A 137 6.57 19.03 8.42
CA PRO A 137 7.66 18.20 7.94
C PRO A 137 7.69 16.85 8.67
N VAL A 138 7.62 15.76 7.91
CA VAL A 138 7.62 14.40 8.43
C VAL A 138 8.61 13.51 7.69
N PHE A 139 9.16 12.55 8.42
CA PHE A 139 9.92 11.43 7.89
C PHE A 139 9.03 10.19 7.91
N VAL A 140 8.86 9.59 6.73
CA VAL A 140 8.15 8.31 6.57
C VAL A 140 9.16 7.25 6.20
N ARG A 141 9.17 6.15 6.93
CA ARG A 141 10.00 4.97 6.64
C ARG A 141 9.12 3.80 6.26
N ASN A 142 9.50 3.12 5.18
CA ASN A 142 8.94 1.83 4.86
C ASN A 142 9.57 0.77 5.78
N THR A 143 8.77 0.24 6.71
CA THR A 143 9.19 -0.83 7.64
C THR A 143 8.56 -2.17 7.27
N SER A 144 7.89 -2.24 6.13
CA SER A 144 7.38 -3.49 5.57
C SER A 144 8.50 -4.24 4.84
N PRO A 145 8.35 -5.55 4.64
CA PRO A 145 9.24 -6.32 3.76
C PRO A 145 9.00 -6.02 2.26
N MET A 146 8.06 -5.13 1.90
CA MET A 146 7.63 -4.90 0.53
C MET A 146 7.95 -3.51 0.02
N THR A 147 8.29 -3.40 -1.26
CA THR A 147 8.37 -2.10 -1.93
C THR A 147 6.98 -1.52 -2.10
N TRP A 148 6.77 -0.30 -1.63
CA TRP A 148 5.57 0.46 -1.97
C TRP A 148 5.71 1.03 -3.38
N VAL A 149 4.79 0.65 -4.26
CA VAL A 149 4.74 1.14 -5.64
C VAL A 149 3.44 1.90 -5.82
N GLN A 150 3.56 3.16 -6.20
CA GLN A 150 2.44 4.03 -6.54
C GLN A 150 1.91 3.67 -7.92
N THR A 151 0.60 3.51 -8.05
CA THR A 151 -0.06 3.44 -9.35
C THR A 151 -1.11 4.52 -9.45
N ALA A 152 -1.41 4.96 -10.67
CA ALA A 152 -2.47 5.94 -10.89
C ALA A 152 -3.85 5.44 -10.44
N ALA A 153 -4.07 4.12 -10.44
CA ALA A 153 -5.33 3.51 -10.03
C ALA A 153 -5.45 3.37 -8.50
N GLN A 154 -4.35 3.06 -7.82
CA GLN A 154 -4.31 2.83 -6.37
C GLN A 154 -3.04 3.46 -5.78
N PRO A 155 -2.98 4.80 -5.65
CA PRO A 155 -1.85 5.46 -5.03
C PRO A 155 -1.87 5.21 -3.51
N ILE A 156 -0.69 5.26 -2.91
CA ILE A 156 -0.45 5.34 -1.47
C ILE A 156 -0.13 6.79 -1.11
N HIS A 157 -0.96 7.40 -0.27
CA HIS A 157 -0.75 8.75 0.22
C HIS A 157 -0.39 8.74 1.71
N LEU A 158 0.35 9.75 2.16
CA LEU A 158 0.35 10.14 3.55
C LEU A 158 -0.91 10.97 3.80
N SER A 159 -1.62 10.65 4.87
CA SER A 159 -2.79 11.40 5.30
C SER A 159 -3.00 11.28 6.81
N TYR A 160 -4.14 11.77 7.28
CA TYR A 160 -4.45 11.82 8.69
C TYR A 160 -5.94 11.73 8.95
N ARG A 161 -6.28 11.44 10.20
CA ARG A 161 -7.63 11.59 10.75
C ARG A 161 -7.55 12.36 12.06
N TRP A 162 -8.53 13.22 12.28
CA TRP A 162 -8.72 13.89 13.55
C TRP A 162 -9.60 13.02 14.45
N PHE A 163 -9.19 12.85 15.70
CA PHE A 163 -9.98 12.17 16.72
C PHE A 163 -10.31 13.17 17.82
N THR A 164 -11.57 13.24 18.23
CA THR A 164 -12.00 14.05 19.37
C THR A 164 -11.46 13.47 20.67
N ALA A 165 -11.59 14.22 21.78
CA ALA A 165 -11.22 13.74 23.11
C ALA A 165 -11.95 12.44 23.53
N SER A 166 -13.13 12.15 22.97
CA SER A 166 -13.86 10.89 23.22
C SER A 166 -13.36 9.73 22.37
N GLY A 167 -12.38 9.94 21.48
CA GLY A 167 -11.88 8.95 20.54
C GLY A 167 -12.77 8.77 19.30
N ALA A 168 -13.79 9.60 19.11
CA ALA A 168 -14.59 9.59 17.90
C ALA A 168 -13.82 10.27 16.75
N VAL A 169 -13.93 9.74 15.54
CA VAL A 169 -13.36 10.36 14.34
C VAL A 169 -14.14 11.64 14.04
N ASP A 170 -13.45 12.77 13.93
CA ASP A 170 -14.04 14.02 13.43
C ASP A 170 -14.34 13.90 11.93
N LYS A 171 -15.29 14.67 11.41
CA LYS A 171 -15.84 14.43 10.06
C LYS A 171 -14.78 14.54 8.97
N GLY A 172 -14.63 13.47 8.19
CA GLY A 172 -13.86 13.43 6.94
C GLY A 172 -12.47 12.83 7.06
N ASP A 173 -11.91 12.42 5.93
CA ASP A 173 -10.50 12.06 5.82
C ASP A 173 -9.65 13.34 5.62
N GLY A 174 -8.43 13.32 6.15
CA GLY A 174 -7.49 14.43 6.00
C GLY A 174 -6.99 14.63 4.56
N LEU A 175 -6.28 15.74 4.34
CA LEU A 175 -5.64 16.02 3.06
C LEU A 175 -4.65 14.91 2.68
N ARG A 176 -4.47 14.70 1.37
CA ARG A 176 -3.49 13.74 0.83
C ARG A 176 -2.17 14.44 0.53
N THR A 177 -1.08 13.81 0.97
CA THR A 177 0.29 14.19 0.61
C THR A 177 0.89 13.08 -0.23
N GLU A 178 1.33 13.43 -1.42
CA GLU A 178 1.91 12.48 -2.38
C GLU A 178 3.24 11.91 -1.88
N LEU A 179 3.50 10.66 -2.23
CA LEU A 179 4.77 9.98 -2.00
C LEU A 179 5.51 9.84 -3.35
N PRO A 180 6.85 9.65 -3.33
CA PRO A 180 7.58 9.19 -4.50
C PRO A 180 6.97 7.90 -5.06
N THR A 181 7.13 7.69 -6.38
CA THR A 181 6.53 6.55 -7.09
C THR A 181 6.94 5.19 -6.51
N VAL A 182 8.15 5.09 -5.95
CA VAL A 182 8.69 3.85 -5.38
C VAL A 182 9.34 4.15 -4.03
N VAL A 183 8.99 3.36 -3.01
CA VAL A 183 9.63 3.40 -1.68
C VAL A 183 10.00 1.96 -1.28
N ALA A 184 11.28 1.63 -1.42
CA ALA A 184 11.80 0.30 -1.11
C ALA A 184 11.74 -0.04 0.39
N PRO A 185 11.78 -1.33 0.78
CA PRO A 185 11.91 -1.74 2.18
C PRO A 185 13.08 -1.04 2.87
N GLY A 186 12.84 -0.55 4.07
CA GLY A 186 13.84 0.15 4.88
C GLY A 186 14.12 1.60 4.47
N ALA A 187 13.72 2.03 3.26
CA ALA A 187 13.92 3.39 2.78
C ALA A 187 13.11 4.41 3.59
N ALA A 188 13.66 5.61 3.74
CA ALA A 188 13.01 6.74 4.40
C ALA A 188 12.91 7.92 3.44
N ILE A 189 11.77 8.61 3.48
CA ILE A 189 11.45 9.77 2.66
C ILE A 189 11.04 10.94 3.56
N ALA A 190 11.45 12.15 3.18
CA ALA A 190 10.98 13.38 3.82
C ALA A 190 9.79 13.92 3.03
N LEU A 191 8.70 14.23 3.72
CA LEU A 191 7.47 14.77 3.15
C LEU A 191 7.05 16.02 3.91
N ASN A 192 6.35 16.90 3.22
CA ASN A 192 5.72 18.07 3.78
C ASN A 192 4.21 17.81 3.85
N ALA A 193 3.73 17.32 4.99
CA ALA A 193 2.33 16.94 5.14
C ALA A 193 1.45 18.19 5.25
N SER A 194 0.48 18.32 4.35
CA SER A 194 -0.53 19.39 4.43
C SER A 194 -1.58 19.01 5.45
N ILE A 195 -1.71 19.78 6.54
CA ILE A 195 -2.68 19.52 7.60
C ILE A 195 -3.63 20.70 7.71
N LYS A 196 -4.94 20.42 7.75
CA LYS A 196 -5.99 21.40 8.07
C LYS A 196 -6.64 21.07 9.41
N ALA A 197 -6.63 22.02 10.34
CA ALA A 197 -7.25 21.89 11.64
C ALA A 197 -8.80 21.86 11.54
N PRO A 198 -9.50 21.17 12.46
CA PRO A 198 -10.95 21.21 12.56
C PRO A 198 -11.51 22.64 12.73
N SER A 199 -12.76 22.84 12.33
CA SER A 199 -13.46 24.11 12.53
C SER A 199 -13.83 24.36 13.98
N GLN A 200 -14.19 23.31 14.72
CA GLN A 200 -14.59 23.42 16.11
C GLN A 200 -13.37 23.46 17.04
N PRO A 201 -13.27 24.45 17.95
CA PRO A 201 -12.26 24.45 19.00
C PRO A 201 -12.43 23.25 19.94
N GLY A 202 -11.32 22.73 20.45
CA GLY A 202 -11.33 21.58 21.34
C GLY A 202 -9.98 20.87 21.43
N THR A 203 -9.93 19.78 22.19
CA THR A 203 -8.76 18.89 22.24
C THR A 203 -8.96 17.73 21.28
N TYR A 204 -7.96 17.51 20.44
CA TYR A 204 -7.97 16.49 19.41
C TYR A 204 -6.67 15.67 19.43
N THR A 205 -6.73 14.47 18.88
CA THR A 205 -5.55 13.73 18.44
C THR A 205 -5.50 13.76 16.92
N LEU A 206 -4.44 14.32 16.36
CA LEU A 206 -4.10 14.18 14.94
C LEU A 206 -3.37 12.85 14.75
N ARG A 207 -4.00 11.91 14.07
CA ARG A 207 -3.43 10.60 13.80
C ARG A 207 -2.98 10.51 12.34
N LEU A 208 -1.68 10.51 12.09
CA LEU A 208 -1.09 10.35 10.76
C LEU A 208 -0.79 8.88 10.45
N SER A 209 -1.16 8.46 9.24
CA SER A 209 -0.85 7.15 8.68
C SER A 209 -0.81 7.23 7.15
N LEU A 210 -0.23 6.23 6.51
CA LEU A 210 -0.43 6.02 5.08
C LEU A 210 -1.83 5.43 4.81
N VAL A 211 -2.33 5.69 3.60
CA VAL A 211 -3.55 5.12 3.03
C VAL A 211 -3.25 4.60 1.63
N HIS A 212 -3.60 3.34 1.36
CA HIS A 212 -3.63 2.78 0.01
C HIS A 212 -5.03 3.04 -0.54
N GLU A 213 -5.15 3.99 -1.46
CA GLU A 213 -6.46 4.49 -1.92
C GLU A 213 -7.32 3.36 -2.47
N THR A 214 -8.61 3.41 -2.16
CA THR A 214 -9.61 2.38 -2.51
C THR A 214 -9.39 1.00 -1.87
N VAL A 215 -8.32 0.81 -1.10
CA VAL A 215 -7.96 -0.48 -0.48
C VAL A 215 -8.08 -0.40 1.04
N THR A 216 -7.19 0.32 1.71
CA THR A 216 -7.15 0.34 3.18
C THR A 216 -6.25 1.44 3.74
N TRP A 217 -6.51 1.86 4.97
CA TRP A 217 -5.53 2.60 5.75
C TRP A 217 -4.51 1.63 6.34
N PHE A 218 -3.24 2.05 6.36
CA PHE A 218 -2.18 1.19 6.90
C PHE A 218 -2.39 0.93 8.40
N MET A 219 -2.89 1.93 9.13
CA MET A 219 -3.26 1.79 10.54
C MET A 219 -4.40 0.80 10.80
N ASP A 220 -5.34 0.65 9.86
CA ASP A 220 -6.43 -0.33 9.97
C ASP A 220 -5.89 -1.77 9.77
N GLN A 221 -4.72 -1.90 9.15
CA GLN A 221 -3.96 -3.14 9.02
C GLN A 221 -2.97 -3.38 10.18
N GLY A 222 -2.95 -2.50 11.18
CA GLY A 222 -2.12 -2.62 12.38
C GLY A 222 -0.80 -1.85 12.35
N ALA A 223 -0.57 -1.00 11.33
CA ALA A 223 0.57 -0.08 11.36
C ALA A 223 0.45 0.91 12.53
N LYS A 224 1.57 1.20 13.18
CA LYS A 224 1.60 2.19 14.26
C LYS A 224 1.54 3.61 13.68
N SER A 225 0.41 4.27 13.82
CA SER A 225 0.25 5.68 13.46
C SER A 225 1.13 6.62 14.30
N LEU A 226 1.40 7.81 13.76
CA LEU A 226 1.91 8.93 14.54
C LEU A 226 0.73 9.72 15.11
N ASP A 227 0.58 9.68 16.43
CA ASP A 227 -0.48 10.40 17.16
C ASP A 227 0.10 11.66 17.78
N LEU A 228 -0.47 12.82 17.42
CA LEU A 228 -0.08 14.12 17.94
C LEU A 228 -1.27 14.74 18.71
N PRO A 229 -1.14 15.02 20.02
CA PRO A 229 -2.17 15.72 20.76
C PRO A 229 -2.16 17.22 20.41
N ILE A 230 -3.28 17.74 19.91
CA ILE A 230 -3.42 19.12 19.46
C ILE A 230 -4.61 19.79 20.16
N THR A 231 -4.38 20.99 20.69
CA THR A 231 -5.47 21.89 21.08
C THR A 231 -5.82 22.82 19.93
N VAL A 232 -7.08 22.79 19.50
CA VAL A 232 -7.62 23.72 18.50
C VAL A 232 -8.28 24.89 19.24
N ILE A 233 -7.80 26.11 18.99
CA ILE A 233 -8.32 27.35 19.59
C ILE A 233 -9.17 28.14 18.58
N PRO A 234 -10.12 28.97 19.02
CA PRO A 234 -10.93 29.78 18.12
C PRO A 234 -10.09 30.67 17.20
N SER A 235 -10.52 30.82 15.94
CA SER A 235 -9.97 31.86 15.07
C SER A 235 -10.29 33.24 15.63
N SER A 236 -9.27 34.05 15.85
CA SER A 236 -9.41 35.46 16.26
C SER A 236 -10.12 36.25 15.15
N GLY A 237 -11.46 36.24 15.12
CA GLY A 237 -12.26 36.86 14.07
C GLY A 237 -13.40 37.73 14.62
N GLY A 238 -13.13 39.03 14.76
CA GLY A 238 -14.10 40.14 14.71
C GLY A 238 -14.88 40.46 15.99
N GLN A 239 -14.43 41.44 16.77
CA GLN A 239 -15.34 42.24 17.59
C GLN A 239 -16.39 42.86 16.66
N SER A 240 -17.65 42.44 16.77
CA SER A 240 -18.75 43.26 16.26
C SER A 240 -18.78 44.51 17.14
N ASN A 241 -18.47 45.64 16.53
CA ASN A 241 -18.55 46.94 17.17
C ASN A 241 -20.04 47.23 17.41
N GLY A 242 -20.54 46.82 18.58
CA GLY A 242 -21.88 47.14 19.05
C GLY A 242 -21.99 48.64 19.23
N LYS A 243 -22.50 49.34 18.22
CA LYS A 243 -22.87 50.75 18.32
C LYS A 243 -23.97 50.86 19.39
N PRO A 244 -23.84 51.72 20.43
CA PRO A 244 -24.91 51.91 21.40
C PRO A 244 -26.12 52.49 20.68
N LYS A 245 -27.29 51.88 20.84
CA LYS A 245 -28.56 52.53 20.50
C LYS A 245 -28.79 53.66 21.50
N THR A 246 -28.63 54.90 21.04
CA THR A 246 -29.27 56.09 21.61
C THR A 246 -30.76 56.06 21.36
#